data_AF-A0A3D8VPZ4-F1
#
_entry.id   AF-A0A3D8VPZ4-F1
#
_cell.length_a   1.000
_cell.length_b   1.000
_cell.length_c   1.000
_cell.angle_alpha   90.00
_cell.angle_beta   90.00
_cell.angle_gamma   90.00
#
_symmetry.space_group_name_H-M   'P 1'
#
loop_
_entity.id
_entity.type
_entity.pdbx_description
1 polymer ?
#
loop_
_entity_poly.entity_id
_entity_poly.type
_entity_poly.pdbx_seq_one_letter_code
_entity_poly.pdbx_strand_id
1 'polypeptide(L)'
;MSCKGKDSSCVRDVIKEIIKAQDEVAGLMDNGCCDVSCERSIRDLLSPAAETPRNTTVPFILYCKDCKPFIGSGVIRKQLGMSDNTFLDCLNSPIFRAKKFTND
;
A
#
# COMPACT_ATOMS: atom_id res chain seq x y z
N MET A 1 10.93 -6.29 18.64
CA MET A 1 11.59 -5.16 17.95
C MET A 1 11.46 -3.90 18.80
N SER A 2 12.28 -3.78 19.85
CA SER A 2 12.30 -2.59 20.70
C SER A 2 13.37 -1.65 20.16
N CYS A 3 12.98 -0.49 19.65
CA CYS A 3 13.92 0.56 19.26
C CYS A 3 14.36 1.29 20.54
N LYS A 4 15.40 0.76 21.20
CA LYS A 4 16.14 1.43 22.27
C LYS A 4 17.51 1.81 21.72
N GLY A 5 17.68 3.06 21.33
CA GLY A 5 18.97 3.59 20.91
C GLY A 5 18.80 4.77 19.97
N LYS A 6 19.70 5.76 20.08
CA LYS A 6 19.85 6.92 19.18
C LYS A 6 20.42 6.49 17.81
N ASP A 7 20.03 5.33 17.29
CA ASP A 7 20.47 4.84 16.00
C ASP A 7 19.39 5.13 14.96
N SER A 8 19.79 5.90 13.97
CA SER A 8 18.99 6.61 12.98
C SER A 8 18.33 5.73 11.90
N SER A 9 17.85 4.52 12.22
CA SER A 9 17.19 3.64 11.24
C SER A 9 16.26 2.59 11.83
N CYS A 10 15.46 2.96 12.83
CA CYS A 10 14.38 2.08 13.28
C CYS A 10 13.39 1.86 12.10
N VAL A 11 13.01 0.60 11.82
CA VAL A 11 12.01 0.26 10.78
C VAL A 11 10.73 1.08 10.95
N ARG A 12 10.32 1.36 12.20
CA ARG A 12 9.17 2.22 12.51
C ARG A 12 9.27 3.59 11.85
N ASP A 13 10.44 4.21 11.83
CA ASP A 13 10.63 5.56 11.32
C ASP A 13 10.56 5.58 9.78
N VAL A 14 11.16 4.60 9.12
CA VAL A 14 11.00 4.41 7.67
C VAL A 14 9.52 4.20 7.30
N ILE A 15 8.79 3.38 8.07
CA ILE A 15 7.36 3.18 7.84
C ILE A 15 6.55 4.47 8.08
N LYS A 16 6.93 5.31 9.05
CA LYS A 16 6.31 6.63 9.26
C LYS A 16 6.54 7.55 8.06
N GLU A 17 7.76 7.60 7.53
CA GLU A 17 8.09 8.40 6.34
C GLU A 17 7.31 7.93 5.11
N ILE A 18 7.17 6.61 4.94
CA ILE A 18 6.31 6.04 3.90
C ILE A 18 4.88 6.54 4.07
N ILE A 19 4.27 6.37 5.25
CA ILE A 19 2.88 6.82 5.50
C ILE A 19 2.74 8.31 5.20
N LYS A 20 3.66 9.14 5.69
CA LYS A 20 3.68 10.58 5.44
C LYS A 20 3.68 10.91 3.95
N ALA A 21 4.54 10.27 3.16
CA ALA A 21 4.60 10.49 1.72
C ALA A 21 3.31 10.08 1.01
N GLN A 22 2.69 8.95 1.42
CA GLN A 22 1.41 8.51 0.87
C GLN A 22 0.28 9.51 1.18
N ASP A 23 0.25 10.05 2.40
CA ASP A 23 -0.75 11.00 2.88
C ASP A 23 -0.60 12.39 2.25
N GLU A 24 0.65 12.86 2.03
CA GLU A 24 0.92 14.12 1.33
C GLU A 24 0.35 14.10 -0.09
N VAL A 25 0.58 13.03 -0.85
CA VAL A 25 0.04 12.90 -2.21
C VAL A 25 -1.49 12.80 -2.17
N ALA A 26 -2.06 12.07 -1.21
CA ALA A 26 -3.51 11.99 -1.05
C ALA A 26 -4.13 13.38 -0.75
N GLY A 27 -3.52 14.16 0.15
CA GLY A 27 -3.97 15.52 0.48
C GLY A 27 -3.82 16.52 -0.67
N LEU A 28 -2.82 16.34 -1.55
CA LEU A 28 -2.65 17.15 -2.76
C LEU A 28 -3.67 16.81 -3.86
N MET A 29 -4.13 15.56 -3.92
CA MET A 29 -5.25 15.14 -4.76
C MET A 29 -6.57 15.72 -4.24
N ASP A 30 -6.78 15.76 -2.92
CA ASP A 30 -7.98 16.33 -2.30
C ASP A 30 -8.08 17.86 -2.47
N ASN A 31 -6.93 18.55 -2.54
CA ASN A 31 -6.83 20.00 -2.72
C ASN A 31 -6.76 20.44 -4.19
N GLY A 32 -6.95 19.53 -5.16
CA GLY A 32 -7.01 19.85 -6.59
C GLY A 32 -5.71 20.41 -7.20
N CYS A 33 -4.59 20.38 -6.47
CA CYS A 33 -3.31 20.93 -6.91
C CYS A 33 -2.46 19.89 -7.68
N CYS A 34 -2.85 18.61 -7.62
CA CYS A 34 -2.32 17.55 -8.46
C CYS A 34 -3.38 17.10 -9.47
N ASP A 35 -3.66 17.96 -10.45
CA ASP A 35 -4.38 17.55 -11.65
C ASP A 35 -3.42 16.77 -12.55
N VAL A 36 -3.70 15.48 -12.73
CA VAL A 36 -3.03 14.64 -13.72
C VAL A 36 -3.36 15.18 -15.11
N SER A 37 -2.37 15.68 -15.86
CA SER A 37 -2.62 16.40 -17.13
C SER A 37 -3.52 15.64 -18.13
N CYS A 38 -4.28 16.39 -18.94
CA CYS A 38 -5.36 15.94 -19.84
C CYS A 38 -5.13 14.62 -20.62
N GLU A 39 -3.95 14.38 -21.18
CA GLU A 39 -3.65 13.16 -21.94
C GLU A 39 -3.65 11.87 -21.09
N ARG A 40 -3.39 11.96 -19.78
CA ARG A 40 -3.41 10.79 -18.88
C ARG A 40 -4.84 10.35 -18.58
N SER A 41 -5.72 11.31 -18.33
CA SER A 41 -7.14 11.09 -18.07
C SER A 41 -7.89 10.55 -19.30
N ILE A 42 -7.43 10.85 -20.52
CA ILE A 42 -8.00 10.32 -21.76
C ILE A 42 -7.64 8.84 -21.98
N ARG A 43 -6.46 8.36 -21.56
CA ARG A 43 -6.11 6.93 -21.66
C ARG A 43 -6.87 6.08 -20.66
N ASP A 44 -7.10 6.60 -19.46
CA ASP A 44 -8.02 5.97 -18.51
C ASP A 44 -9.44 5.91 -19.12
N LEU A 45 -9.94 6.94 -19.82
CA LEU A 45 -11.27 6.97 -20.49
C LEU A 45 -11.49 5.95 -21.62
N LEU A 46 -10.44 5.48 -22.31
CA LEU A 46 -10.58 4.60 -23.48
C LEU A 46 -10.52 3.09 -23.17
N SER A 47 -10.05 2.70 -21.99
CA SER A 47 -10.34 1.37 -21.40
C SER A 47 -10.20 1.38 -19.87
N PRO A 48 -11.16 1.99 -19.14
CA PRO A 48 -11.23 1.94 -17.69
C PRO A 48 -12.16 0.81 -17.23
N ALA A 49 -11.64 -0.38 -16.95
CA ALA A 49 -12.38 -1.36 -16.16
C ALA A 49 -11.97 -1.25 -14.68
N ALA A 50 -12.78 -0.49 -13.95
CA ALA A 50 -12.86 -0.34 -12.49
C ALA A 50 -11.63 0.23 -11.75
N GLU A 51 -11.86 1.42 -11.21
CA GLU A 51 -11.08 2.17 -10.22
C GLU A 51 -9.85 2.91 -10.76
N THR A 52 -10.00 4.24 -10.83
CA THR A 52 -8.88 5.18 -10.91
C THR A 52 -7.76 4.72 -10.01
N PRO A 53 -6.49 4.72 -10.45
CA PRO A 53 -5.40 4.37 -9.56
C PRO A 53 -5.28 5.48 -8.50
N ARG A 54 -6.04 5.35 -7.41
CA ARG A 54 -5.81 5.93 -6.08
C ARG A 54 -4.57 5.28 -5.45
N ASN A 55 -3.60 4.91 -6.27
CA ASN A 55 -2.46 4.11 -5.88
C ASN A 55 -1.37 5.05 -5.40
N THR A 56 -1.69 5.83 -4.37
CA THR A 56 -0.70 6.55 -3.55
C THR A 56 0.04 5.59 -2.62
N THR A 57 0.02 4.27 -2.90
CA THR A 57 0.61 3.25 -2.05
C THR A 57 2.07 3.03 -2.44
N VAL A 58 2.98 3.11 -1.48
CA VAL A 58 4.37 2.68 -1.66
C VAL A 58 4.49 1.24 -1.15
N PRO A 59 4.57 0.22 -2.03
CA PRO A 59 4.76 -1.15 -1.59
C PRO A 59 6.18 -1.34 -1.06
N PHE A 60 6.33 -2.07 0.03
CA PHE A 60 7.64 -2.41 0.59
C PHE A 60 7.71 -3.87 1.01
N ILE A 61 8.94 -4.38 1.13
CA ILE A 61 9.24 -5.73 1.59
C ILE A 61 10.12 -5.60 2.83
N LEU A 62 9.82 -6.41 3.85
CA LEU A 62 10.62 -6.45 5.06
C LEU A 62 11.63 -7.59 4.99
N TYR A 63 12.91 -7.24 5.06
CA TYR A 63 14.01 -8.17 5.22
C TYR A 63 14.56 -8.08 6.64
N CYS A 64 14.91 -9.22 7.23
CA CYS A 64 15.90 -9.23 8.30
C CYS A 64 17.30 -9.36 7.67
N LYS A 65 18.34 -9.04 8.44
CA LYS A 65 19.70 -8.77 7.94
C LYS A 65 20.19 -9.74 6.86
N ASP A 66 20.11 -11.05 7.12
CA ASP A 66 20.60 -12.10 6.22
C ASP A 66 19.54 -13.21 6.02
N CYS A 67 18.29 -12.85 5.75
CA CYS A 67 17.20 -13.82 5.64
C CYS A 67 16.23 -13.59 4.48
N LYS A 68 15.31 -14.56 4.32
CA LYS A 68 14.19 -14.47 3.39
C LYS A 68 13.25 -13.32 3.80
N PRO A 69 12.53 -12.72 2.84
CA PRO A 69 11.48 -11.76 3.14
C PRO A 69 10.52 -12.27 4.22
N PHE A 70 10.12 -11.38 5.13
CA PHE A 70 9.02 -11.68 6.03
C PHE A 70 7.75 -11.90 5.21
N ILE A 71 7.09 -13.04 5.43
CA ILE A 71 5.84 -13.38 4.76
C ILE A 71 4.67 -13.05 5.69
N GLY A 72 3.86 -12.08 5.28
CA GLY A 72 2.61 -11.78 5.94
C GLY A 72 1.55 -12.79 5.52
N SER A 73 0.85 -13.36 6.50
CA SER A 73 -0.26 -14.27 6.29
C SER A 73 -1.58 -13.59 6.65
N GLY A 74 -2.60 -13.76 5.83
CA GLY A 74 -3.96 -13.27 6.11
C GLY A 74 -5.01 -14.07 5.35
N VAL A 75 -6.27 -13.78 5.63
CA VAL A 75 -7.40 -14.38 4.91
C VAL A 75 -8.14 -13.28 4.16
N ILE A 76 -8.33 -13.48 2.86
CA ILE A 76 -9.06 -12.55 1.98
C ILE A 76 -10.29 -13.24 1.40
N ARG A 77 -11.30 -12.45 1.03
CA ARG A 77 -12.46 -12.95 0.27
C ARG A 77 -12.16 -12.80 -1.21
N LYS A 78 -12.29 -13.89 -1.97
CA LYS A 78 -12.16 -13.91 -3.43
C LYS A 78 -13.46 -14.36 -4.07
N GLN A 79 -13.73 -13.87 -5.27
CA GLN A 79 -14.89 -14.27 -6.06
C GLN A 79 -14.67 -15.67 -6.66
N LEU A 80 -15.72 -16.49 -6.64
CA LEU A 80 -15.69 -17.84 -7.17
C LEU A 80 -16.11 -17.83 -8.65
N GLY A 81 -15.13 -17.81 -9.55
CA GLY A 81 -15.36 -17.77 -10.99
C GLY A 81 -16.17 -16.54 -11.43
N MET A 82 -17.14 -16.73 -12.33
CA MET A 82 -18.06 -15.68 -12.79
C MET A 82 -19.34 -15.57 -11.95
N SER A 83 -19.41 -16.25 -10.79
CA SER A 83 -20.59 -16.19 -9.91
C SER A 83 -20.46 -15.08 -8.87
N ASP A 84 -21.58 -14.66 -8.28
CA ASP A 84 -21.59 -13.69 -7.16
C ASP A 84 -21.14 -14.30 -5.83
N ASN A 85 -20.80 -15.60 -5.81
CA ASN A 85 -20.35 -16.28 -4.60
C ASN A 85 -18.90 -15.92 -4.29
N THR A 86 -18.56 -15.87 -3.00
CA THR A 86 -17.19 -15.65 -2.52
C THR A 86 -16.70 -16.79 -1.66
N PHE A 87 -15.38 -17.00 -1.64
CA PHE A 87 -14.71 -17.95 -0.76
C PHE A 87 -13.56 -17.26 -0.02
N LEU A 88 -13.14 -17.86 1.09
CA LEU A 88 -11.98 -17.41 1.85
C LEU A 88 -10.72 -18.03 1.26
N ASP A 89 -9.74 -17.18 0.95
CA ASP A 89 -8.43 -17.59 0.47
C ASP A 89 -7.32 -17.13 1.42
N CYS A 90 -6.29 -17.95 1.55
CA CYS A 90 -5.12 -17.65 2.36
C CYS A 90 -4.14 -16.82 1.53
N LEU A 91 -4.01 -15.54 1.88
CA LEU A 91 -2.99 -14.66 1.32
C LEU A 91 -1.68 -14.85 2.07
N ASN A 92 -0.62 -15.21 1.35
CA ASN A 92 0.75 -15.16 1.84
C ASN A 92 1.55 -14.25 0.92
N SER A 93 2.09 -13.15 1.45
CA SER A 93 2.77 -12.14 0.63
C SER A 93 3.97 -11.53 1.37
N PRO A 94 5.11 -11.32 0.69
CA PRO A 94 6.21 -10.50 1.20
C PRO A 94 5.98 -8.99 0.97
N ILE A 95 4.94 -8.62 0.21
CA ILE A 95 4.65 -7.24 -0.18
C ILE A 95 3.62 -6.65 0.78
N PHE A 96 3.97 -5.52 1.38
CA PHE A 96 3.15 -4.82 2.37
C PHE A 96 2.78 -3.42 1.92
N ARG A 97 1.62 -2.98 2.41
CA ARG A 97 1.15 -1.59 2.37
C ARG A 97 1.05 -1.04 3.78
N ALA A 98 1.68 0.09 4.04
CA ALA A 98 1.52 0.81 5.29
C ALA A 98 0.18 1.58 5.27
N LYS A 99 -0.60 1.45 6.35
CA LYS A 99 -1.86 2.18 6.54
C LYS A 99 -1.76 3.19 7.69
N LYS A 100 -1.61 2.69 8.92
CA LYS A 100 -1.47 3.49 10.14
C LYS A 100 -0.89 2.65 11.27
N PHE A 101 -0.33 3.29 12.29
CA PHE A 101 -0.02 2.64 13.56
C PHE A 101 -1.30 2.52 14.41
N THR A 102 -1.45 1.43 15.16
CA THR A 102 -2.64 1.17 15.98
C THR A 102 -2.53 1.74 17.39
N ASN A 103 -1.33 2.04 17.87
CA ASN A 103 -1.04 2.71 19.14
C ASN A 103 0.21 3.57 18.93
N ASP A 104 0.21 4.80 19.47
CA ASP A 104 1.43 5.58 19.65
C ASP A 104 2.08 5.31 21.01
#